data_AF-A0A5K1EZQ4-F1
#
_entry.id   AF-A0A5K1EZQ4-F1
#
_cell.length_a   1.000
_cell.length_b   1.000
_cell.length_c   1.000
_cell.angle_alpha   90.00
_cell.angle_beta   90.00
_cell.angle_gamma   90.00
#
_symmetry.space_group_name_H-M   'P 1'
#
loop_
_entity.id
_entity.type
_entity.pdbx_description
1 polymer ?
#
loop_
_entity_poly.entity_id
_entity_poly.type
_entity_poly.pdbx_seq_one_letter_code
_entity_poly.pdbx_strand_id
1 'polypeptide(L)' 'SFTGLGKHENGNLEPITLTGQRGTQALGCQSYEKVDVEEEFKP' A
#
# COMPACT_ATOMS: atom_id res chain seq x y z
N SER A 1 -10.05 -25.53 12.94
CA SER A 1 -9.91 -24.78 11.67
C SER A 1 -10.67 -23.48 11.82
N PHE A 2 -10.12 -22.36 11.36
CA PHE A 2 -10.91 -21.14 11.16
C PHE A 2 -11.54 -21.25 9.77
N THR A 3 -12.87 -21.18 9.68
CA THR A 3 -13.61 -21.14 8.40
C THR A 3 -14.11 -19.72 8.16
N GLY A 4 -14.32 -19.37 6.88
CA GLY A 4 -14.81 -18.06 6.51
C GLY A 4 -16.20 -17.83 7.07
N LEU A 5 -16.55 -16.59 7.39
CA LEU A 5 -17.90 -16.27 7.86
C LEU A 5 -18.94 -16.30 6.71
N GLY A 6 -20.20 -16.57 7.05
CA GLY A 6 -21.34 -16.53 6.12
C GLY A 6 -21.92 -17.90 5.80
N LYS A 7 -23.11 -17.91 5.19
CA LYS A 7 -23.92 -19.13 4.93
C LYS A 7 -23.22 -20.24 4.13
N HIS A 8 -22.15 -19.89 3.41
CA HIS A 8 -21.38 -20.82 2.57
C HIS A 8 -19.90 -20.84 2.96
N GLU A 9 -19.54 -20.22 4.09
CA GLU A 9 -18.16 -20.14 4.59
C GLU A 9 -17.17 -19.38 3.67
N ASN A 10 -17.67 -18.51 2.79
CA ASN A 10 -16.87 -17.74 1.83
C ASN A 10 -16.26 -16.43 2.39
N GLY A 11 -16.43 -16.14 3.68
CA GLY A 11 -15.85 -14.94 4.28
C GLY A 11 -14.33 -14.97 4.27
N ASN A 12 -13.70 -13.80 4.31
CA ASN A 12 -12.24 -13.69 4.36
C ASN A 12 -11.69 -14.44 5.59
N LEU A 13 -10.70 -15.28 5.36
CA LEU A 13 -10.02 -16.03 6.41
C LEU A 13 -8.98 -15.18 7.16
N GLU A 14 -8.45 -14.17 6.47
CA GLU A 14 -7.41 -13.29 6.99
C GLU A 14 -7.86 -11.82 6.92
N PRO A 15 -7.35 -10.96 7.81
CA PRO A 15 -7.58 -9.53 7.72
C PRO A 15 -6.99 -8.95 6.43
N ILE A 16 -7.70 -8.00 5.82
CA ILE A 16 -7.17 -7.23 4.70
C ILE A 16 -6.34 -6.08 5.25
N THR A 17 -5.09 -5.96 4.81
CA THR A 17 -4.27 -4.77 5.06
C THR A 17 -4.62 -3.69 4.05
N LEU A 18 -4.94 -2.49 4.55
CA LEU A 18 -5.17 -1.32 3.71
C LEU A 18 -3.87 -0.52 3.58
N THR A 19 -3.56 -0.09 2.36
CA THR A 19 -2.44 0.82 2.10
C THR A 19 -2.88 2.26 2.33
N GLY A 20 -2.19 2.98 3.21
CA GLY A 20 -2.46 4.39 3.49
C GLY A 20 -1.97 5.31 2.37
N GLN A 21 -2.61 6.47 2.21
CA GLN A 21 -2.14 7.54 1.32
C GLN A 21 -1.13 8.44 2.06
N ARG A 22 0.03 8.70 1.44
CA ARG A 22 1.01 9.66 1.97
C ARG A 22 0.70 11.06 1.44
N GLY A 23 0.16 11.94 2.28
CA GLY A 23 -0.19 13.30 1.88
C GLY A 23 -1.18 13.33 0.71
N THR A 24 -0.90 14.14 -0.30
CA THR A 24 -1.69 14.26 -1.55
C THR A 24 -1.05 13.50 -2.72
N GLN A 25 -0.20 12.51 -2.43
CA GLN A 25 0.51 11.75 -3.44
C GLN A 25 -0.47 11.06 -4.41
N ALA A 26 -0.24 11.24 -5.70
CA ALA A 26 -1.04 10.62 -6.75
C ALA A 26 -0.92 9.09 -6.72
N LEU A 27 -1.93 8.42 -7.30
CA LEU A 27 -1.96 6.96 -7.42
C LEU A 27 -0.71 6.47 -8.16
N GLY A 28 -0.10 5.38 -7.66
CA GLY A 28 1.11 4.79 -8.23
C GLY A 28 2.43 5.45 -7.79
N CYS A 29 2.40 6.70 -7.31
CA CYS A 29 3.63 7.37 -6.88
C CYS A 29 4.24 6.77 -5.59
N GLN A 30 3.45 6.04 -4.81
CA GLN A 30 3.91 5.35 -3.59
C GLN A 30 5.03 4.33 -3.86
N SER A 31 5.22 3.93 -5.12
CA SER A 31 6.22 2.95 -5.56
C SER A 31 7.58 3.55 -5.88
N TYR A 32 7.69 4.89 -6.01
CA TYR A 32 8.98 5.54 -6.20
C TYR A 32 9.62 5.77 -4.83
N GLU A 33 10.65 4.98 -4.54
CA GLU A 33 11.60 5.30 -3.48
C GLU A 33 12.17 6.69 -3.80
N LYS A 34 12.11 7.61 -2.83
CA LYS A 34 12.80 8.90 -2.97
C LYS A 34 14.29 8.56 -2.96
N VAL A 35 14.89 8.43 -4.13
CA VAL A 35 16.33 8.55 -4.25
C VAL A 35 16.62 10.00 -3.94
N ASP A 36 17.26 10.28 -2.81
CA ASP A 36 17.82 11.60 -2.54
C ASP A 36 18.87 11.86 -3.62
N VAL A 37 18.43 12.48 -4.73
CA VAL A 37 19.34 13.01 -5.73
C VAL A 37 19.87 14.29 -5.12
N GLU A 38 21.04 14.20 -4.50
CA GLU A 38 21.92 15.36 -4.32
C GLU A 38 22.34 15.82 -5.72
N GLU A 39 21.45 16.55 -6.42
CA GLU A 39 21.82 17.21 -7.65
C GLU A 39 22.70 18.40 -7.26
N GLU A 40 24.01 18.16 -7.23
CA GLU A 40 25.02 19.22 -7.18
C GLU A 40 24.85 20.08 -8.44
N PHE A 41 24.00 21.10 -8.36
CA PHE A 41 23.95 22.17 -9.36
C PHE A 41 25.31 22.88 -9.36
N LYS A 42 26.22 22.42 -10.21
CA LYS A 42 27.40 23.18 -10.58
C LYS A 42 26.96 24.33 -11.48
N PRO A 43 27.55 25.54 -11.29
CA PRO A 43 27.10 26.76 -11.95
C PRO A 43 27.14 26.69 -13.49
#